data_AF-A0A937B366-F1
#
_entry.id   AF-A0A937B366-F1
#
_cell.length_a   1.000
_cell.length_b   1.000
_cell.length_c   1.000
_cell.angle_alpha   90.00
_cell.angle_beta   90.00
_cell.angle_gamma   90.00
#
_symmetry.space_group_name_H-M   'P 1'
#
loop_
_entity.id
_entity.type
_entity.pdbx_description
1 polymer ?
#
loop_
_entity_poly.entity_id
_entity_poly.type
_entity_poly.pdbx_seq_one_letter_code
_entity_poly.pdbx_strand_id
1 'polypeptide(L)' 'MKKLEILKVNFILRSDKKSSGSSPVMMQLYLSGRRAYIGTGHKVNYDEWDSNFGRVKGSSKR' A
#
# COMPACT_ATOMS: atom_id res chain seq x y z
N MET A 1 4.77 22.95 -18.56
CA MET A 1 4.68 22.88 -17.09
C MET A 1 4.78 21.43 -16.66
N LYS A 2 5.75 21.05 -15.81
CA LYS A 2 5.77 19.72 -15.18
C LYS A 2 4.64 19.68 -14.15
N LYS A 3 3.74 18.68 -14.24
CA LYS A 3 2.69 18.44 -13.25
C LYS A 3 3.36 18.08 -11.93
N LEU A 4 3.37 19.01 -10.98
CA LEU A 4 3.78 18.73 -9.60
C LEU A 4 2.69 17.88 -8.96
N GLU A 5 2.96 16.60 -8.72
CA GLU A 5 2.11 15.78 -7.85
C GLU A 5 2.26 16.30 -6.42
N ILE A 6 1.43 17.27 -6.06
CA ILE A 6 1.40 17.88 -4.72
C ILE A 6 1.05 16.80 -3.68
N LEU A 7 0.12 15.92 -4.01
CA LEU A 7 -0.36 14.83 -3.16
C LEU A 7 -0.35 13.52 -3.96
N LYS A 8 0.23 12.47 -3.37
CA LYS A 8 0.12 11.10 -3.86
C LYS A 8 -0.12 10.15 -2.70
N VAL A 9 -1.06 9.23 -2.88
CA VAL A 9 -1.44 8.22 -1.88
C VAL A 9 -1.27 6.84 -2.52
N ASN A 10 -0.50 5.97 -1.87
CA ASN A 10 -0.40 4.56 -2.23
C ASN A 10 -0.72 3.69 -1.01
N PHE A 11 -1.06 2.43 -1.23
CA PHE A 11 -1.10 1.42 -0.17
C PHE A 11 0.00 0.38 -0.40
N ILE A 12 0.63 -0.05 0.69
CA ILE A 12 1.70 -1.04 0.67
C ILE A 12 1.49 -2.07 1.77
N LEU A 13 2.03 -3.27 1.61
CA LEU A 13 2.24 -4.17 2.74
C LEU A 13 3.56 -3.85 3.44
N ARG A 14 3.54 -3.83 4.77
CA ARG A 14 4.74 -3.71 5.57
C ARG A 14 5.66 -4.91 5.31
N SER A 15 6.93 -4.68 5.01
CA SER A 15 7.84 -5.73 4.52
C SER A 15 8.79 -6.30 5.58
N ASP A 16 8.84 -5.71 6.77
CA ASP A 16 9.77 -6.06 7.85
C ASP A 16 9.36 -7.28 8.68
N LYS A 17 8.12 -7.76 8.54
CA LYS A 17 7.58 -8.94 9.26
C LYS A 17 6.96 -9.98 8.32
N LYS A 18 7.74 -10.46 7.34
CA LYS A 18 7.29 -11.50 6.38
C LYS A 18 7.05 -12.89 6.97
N SER A 19 7.44 -13.14 8.21
CA SER A 19 7.37 -14.48 8.81
C SER A 19 5.97 -14.97 9.16
N SER A 20 4.97 -14.08 9.27
CA SER A 20 3.63 -14.43 9.76
C SER A 20 2.58 -14.74 8.68
N GLY A 21 2.97 -14.86 7.40
CA GLY A 21 2.03 -15.09 6.28
C GLY A 21 1.11 -13.90 5.94
N SER A 22 0.86 -13.02 6.92
CA SER A 22 0.12 -11.77 6.81
C SER A 22 0.95 -10.57 7.25
N SER A 23 0.60 -9.40 6.72
CA SER A 23 1.24 -8.14 7.07
C SER A 23 0.25 -6.98 7.17
N PRO A 24 0.52 -5.97 8.02
CA PRO A 24 -0.24 -4.73 8.01
C PRO A 24 -0.19 -4.03 6.65
N VAL A 25 -1.36 -3.55 6.22
CA VAL A 25 -1.48 -2.58 5.13
C VAL A 25 -1.13 -1.21 5.70
N MET A 26 -0.25 -0.50 5.01
CA MET A 26 0.15 0.86 5.35
C MET A 26 -0.28 1.79 4.22
N MET A 27 -0.82 2.95 4.57
CA MET A 27 -0.99 4.06 3.64
C MET A 27 0.33 4.83 3.56
N GLN A 28 0.87 4.96 2.36
CA GLN A 28 2.04 5.75 2.05
C GLN A 28 1.59 7.08 1.44
N LEU A 29 1.76 8.15 2.20
CA LEU A 29 1.37 9.51 1.82
C LEU A 29 2.61 10.28 1.36
N TYR A 30 2.55 10.85 0.16
CA TYR A 30 3.52 11.83 -0.33
C TYR A 30 2.86 13.20 -0.42
N LEU A 31 3.46 14.18 0.24
CA LEU A 31 3.00 15.57 0.20
C LEU A 31 4.22 16.47 0.01
N SER A 32 4.28 17.20 -1.11
CA SER A 32 5.36 18.12 -1.42
C SER A 32 6.76 17.48 -1.29
N GLY A 33 6.92 16.25 -1.78
CA GLY A 33 8.18 15.49 -1.71
C GLY A 33 8.50 14.84 -0.35
N ARG A 34 7.70 15.09 0.70
CA ARG A 34 7.81 14.40 1.99
C ARG A 34 6.98 13.13 1.98
N ARG A 35 7.48 12.08 2.63
CA ARG A 35 6.80 10.78 2.74
C ARG A 35 6.46 10.44 4.18
N ALA A 36 5.23 10.02 4.42
CA ALA A 36 4.76 9.49 5.71
C ALA A 36 4.10 8.12 5.52
N TYR A 37 4.12 7.30 6.58
CA TYR A 37 3.42 6.03 6.64
C TYR A 37 2.36 6.08 7.73
N ILE A 38 1.13 5.72 7.39
CA ILE A 38 -0.01 5.70 8.30
C ILE A 38 -0.54 4.28 8.34
N GLY A 39 -0.69 3.72 9.55
CA GLY A 39 -1.28 2.39 9.72
C GLY A 39 -2.77 2.43 9.38
N THR A 40 -3.25 1.49 8.57
CA THR A 40 -4.67 1.43 8.19
C THR A 40 -5.52 0.62 9.17
N GLY A 41 -4.89 -0.11 10.11
CA GLY A 41 -5.57 -1.07 10.98
C GLY A 41 -5.88 -2.41 10.31
N HIS A 42 -5.71 -2.53 8.99
CA HIS A 42 -5.94 -3.76 8.25
C HIS A 42 -4.66 -4.60 8.11
N LYS A 43 -4.83 -5.92 8.09
CA LYS A 43 -3.79 -6.88 7.74
C LYS A 43 -4.30 -7.75 6.58
N VAL A 44 -3.39 -8.19 5.72
CA VAL A 44 -3.71 -9.05 4.59
C VAL A 44 -2.63 -10.11 4.40
N ASN A 45 -3.02 -11.27 3.87
CA ASN A 45 -2.07 -12.32 3.52
C ASN A 45 -1.27 -11.93 2.27
N TYR A 46 -0.01 -12.35 2.19
CA TYR A 46 0.86 -11.97 1.08
C TYR A 46 0.37 -12.48 -0.28
N ASP A 47 -0.27 -13.65 -0.30
CA ASP A 47 -0.86 -14.29 -1.49
C ASP A 47 -2.12 -13.57 -1.98
N GLU A 48 -2.83 -12.89 -1.10
CA GLU A 48 -4.02 -12.08 -1.41
C GLU A 48 -3.69 -10.66 -1.87
N TRP A 49 -2.43 -10.22 -1.77
CA TRP A 49 -2.04 -8.85 -2.13
C TRP A 49 -1.52 -8.73 -3.56
N ASP A 50 -2.01 -7.72 -4.26
CA ASP A 50 -1.51 -7.30 -5.57
C ASP A 50 -0.54 -6.13 -5.39
N SER A 51 0.76 -6.43 -5.37
CA SER A 51 1.82 -5.44 -5.18
C SER A 51 1.95 -4.43 -6.32
N ASN A 52 1.46 -4.75 -7.52
CA ASN A 52 1.53 -3.85 -8.66
C ASN A 52 0.51 -2.71 -8.55
N PHE A 53 -0.65 -3.01 -7.97
CA PHE A 53 -1.76 -2.07 -7.84
C PHE A 53 -1.98 -1.56 -6.41
N GLY A 54 -1.24 -2.10 -5.43
CA GLY A 54 -1.37 -1.70 -4.03
C GLY A 54 -2.75 -1.99 -3.46
N ARG A 55 -3.31 -3.17 -3.76
CA ARG A 55 -4.66 -3.56 -3.34
C ARG A 55 -4.77 -5.05 -3.09
N VAL A 56 -5.85 -5.47 -2.47
CA VAL A 56 -6.21 -6.89 -2.39
C VAL A 56 -6.63 -7.39 -3.77
N LYS A 57 -6.18 -8.59 -4.15
CA LYS A 57 -6.61 -9.30 -5.36
C LYS A 57 -8.11 -9.50 -5.27
N GLY A 58 -8.85 -8.89 -6.18
CA GLY A 58 -10.30 -9.10 -6.26
C GLY A 58 -10.64 -10.47 -6.86
N SER A 59 -11.77 -11.04 -6.44
CA SER A 59 -12.35 -12.25 -7.04
C SER A 59 -13.28 -11.96 -8.23
N SER A 60 -13.59 -10.69 -8.52
CA SER A 60 -14.42 -10.32 -9.66
C SER A 60 -13.70 -10.67 -10.96
N LYS A 61 -14.22 -11.66 -11.69
CA LYS A 61 -13.93 -11.79 -13.12
C LYS A 61 -14.30 -10.45 -13.77
N ARG A 62 -13.37 -9.90 -14.54
CA ARG A 62 -13.67 -8.77 -15.43
C ARG A 62 -14.55 -9.24 -16.57
#